data_AF-A0A2E4EK91-F1
#
_entry.id   AF-A0A2E4EK91-F1
#
_cell.length_a   1.000
_cell.length_b   1.000
_cell.length_c   1.000
_cell.angle_alpha   90.00
_cell.angle_beta   90.00
_cell.angle_gamma   90.00
#
_symmetry.space_group_name_H-M   'P 1'
#
loop_
_entity.id
_entity.type
_entity.pdbx_description
1 polymer ?
#
loop_
_entity_poly.entity_id
_entity_poly.type
_entity_poly.pdbx_seq_one_letter_code
_entity_poly.pdbx_strand_id
1 'polypeptide(L)'
;MGSNENILFIFVSALLINNFTLAYFLGLCPFLGVSGKIITAFRLGLANIFVMLITSICAYVLNTWVLPYAPYLRLISFIIVIASTVQFVEMAIKKVSPELFKALGIFLPLITTNCAILGLALFQTNKGYGFGQGLVYALGAGAGVTLALVLLAGVREETRILNIPKVIEGAALNLIIAGIISMGFMGFAGLFSGG
;
A
#
# COMPACT_ATOMS: atom_id res chain seq x y z
N MET A 1 -1.83 -28.86 7.91
CA MET A 1 -1.69 -29.08 6.47
C MET A 1 -0.93 -27.91 5.85
N GLY A 2 0.20 -28.19 5.18
CA GLY A 2 0.86 -27.34 4.17
C GLY A 2 1.30 -25.92 4.55
N SER A 3 2.42 -25.74 5.25
CA SER A 3 3.01 -24.41 5.52
C SER A 3 3.36 -23.60 4.27
N ASN A 4 3.46 -24.22 3.08
CA ASN A 4 3.86 -23.56 1.83
C ASN A 4 2.68 -23.22 0.91
N GLU A 5 1.58 -23.98 0.94
CA GLU A 5 0.35 -23.66 0.18
C GLU A 5 -0.32 -22.39 0.71
N ASN A 6 -0.18 -22.14 2.02
CA ASN A 6 -0.69 -20.94 2.66
C ASN A 6 0.03 -19.64 2.24
N ILE A 7 1.30 -19.70 1.84
CA ILE A 7 2.11 -18.48 1.61
C ILE A 7 1.75 -17.84 0.26
N LEU A 8 1.67 -18.65 -0.80
CA LEU A 8 1.19 -18.19 -2.11
C LEU A 8 -0.28 -17.75 -2.04
N PHE A 9 -1.10 -18.48 -1.26
CA PHE A 9 -2.48 -18.09 -1.02
C PHE A 9 -2.59 -16.75 -0.27
N ILE A 10 -1.78 -16.51 0.77
CA ILE A 10 -1.72 -15.24 1.50
C ILE A 10 -1.26 -14.11 0.56
N PHE A 11 -0.29 -14.38 -0.30
CA PHE A 11 0.21 -13.40 -1.27
C PHE A 11 -0.88 -12.99 -2.27
N VAL A 12 -1.51 -13.95 -2.95
CA VAL A 12 -2.57 -13.69 -3.93
C VAL A 12 -3.81 -13.09 -3.26
N SER A 13 -4.13 -13.55 -2.05
CA SER A 13 -5.22 -13.00 -1.25
C SER A 13 -4.97 -11.55 -0.85
N ALA A 14 -3.76 -11.18 -0.44
CA ALA A 14 -3.43 -9.80 -0.08
C ALA A 14 -3.31 -8.88 -1.30
N LEU A 15 -2.91 -9.43 -2.45
CA LEU A 15 -2.69 -8.68 -3.68
C LEU A 15 -4.01 -8.38 -4.43
N LEU A 16 -4.91 -9.36 -4.55
CA LEU A 16 -6.17 -9.23 -5.29
C LEU A 16 -7.42 -9.17 -4.40
N ILE A 17 -7.62 -10.13 -3.50
CA ILE A 17 -8.90 -10.31 -2.78
C ILE A 17 -9.10 -9.24 -1.70
N ASN A 18 -8.08 -9.05 -0.87
CA ASN A 18 -8.06 -8.15 0.29
C ASN A 18 -7.19 -6.93 -0.03
N ASN A 19 -7.29 -6.40 -1.25
CA ASN A 19 -6.50 -5.27 -1.67
C ASN A 19 -6.82 -4.05 -0.78
N PHE A 20 -5.80 -3.48 -0.13
CA PHE A 20 -5.98 -2.41 0.83
C PHE A 20 -6.63 -1.17 0.22
N THR A 21 -6.29 -0.84 -1.02
CA THR A 21 -6.77 0.38 -1.67
C THR A 21 -8.15 0.21 -2.28
N LEU A 22 -8.45 -0.94 -2.88
CA LEU A 22 -9.72 -1.15 -3.60
C LEU A 22 -10.81 -1.82 -2.77
N ALA A 23 -10.47 -2.65 -1.78
CA ALA A 23 -11.44 -3.34 -0.92
C ALA A 23 -11.64 -2.61 0.42
N TYR A 24 -10.55 -2.08 1.01
CA TYR A 24 -10.61 -1.40 2.31
C TYR A 24 -10.51 0.13 2.22
N PHE A 25 -10.34 0.70 1.02
CA PHE A 25 -10.20 2.15 0.80
C PHE A 25 -9.03 2.79 1.59
N LEU A 26 -7.97 2.03 1.86
CA LEU A 26 -6.75 2.51 2.52
C LEU A 26 -5.73 3.03 1.49
N GLY A 27 -5.07 4.14 1.83
CA GLY A 27 -4.00 4.71 0.99
C GLY A 27 -4.50 5.58 -0.16
N LEU A 28 -5.68 6.18 -0.02
CA LEU A 28 -6.26 7.08 -1.03
C LEU A 28 -5.45 8.37 -1.25
N CYS A 29 -4.70 8.83 -0.24
CA CYS A 29 -3.90 10.07 -0.30
C CYS A 29 -2.84 10.02 -1.42
N PRO A 30 -1.91 9.04 -1.45
CA PRO A 30 -0.97 8.89 -2.57
C PRO A 30 -1.67 8.47 -3.86
N PHE A 31 -2.79 7.76 -3.76
CA PHE A 31 -3.56 7.28 -4.90
C PHE A 31 -4.14 8.40 -5.75
N LEU A 32 -4.74 9.43 -5.14
CA LEU A 32 -5.26 10.59 -5.86
C LEU A 32 -4.17 11.58 -6.27
N GLY A 33 -3.11 11.70 -5.46
CA GLY A 33 -2.04 12.68 -5.65
C GLY A 33 -1.04 12.34 -6.76
N VAL A 34 -0.73 11.06 -6.99
CA VAL A 34 0.42 10.64 -7.84
C VAL A 34 0.01 9.92 -9.12
N SER A 35 -1.27 9.63 -9.32
CA SER A 35 -1.76 8.89 -10.49
C SER A 35 -1.85 9.74 -11.78
N GLY A 36 -1.06 10.81 -11.90
CA GLY A 36 -1.05 11.66 -13.10
C GLY A 36 -0.13 11.17 -14.23
N LYS A 37 0.79 10.25 -13.91
CA LYS A 37 1.73 9.59 -14.83
C LYS A 37 2.03 8.19 -14.33
N ILE A 38 2.04 7.19 -15.21
CA ILE A 38 2.31 5.78 -14.84
C ILE A 38 3.70 5.62 -14.20
N ILE A 39 4.71 6.30 -14.75
CA ILE A 39 6.11 6.18 -14.30
C ILE A 39 6.26 6.65 -12.84
N THR A 40 5.59 7.73 -12.46
CA THR A 40 5.66 8.26 -11.08
C THR A 40 4.89 7.37 -10.12
N ALA A 41 3.72 6.88 -10.54
CA ALA A 41 2.91 5.95 -9.76
C ALA A 41 3.66 4.63 -9.46
N PHE A 42 4.35 4.07 -10.44
CA PHE A 42 5.16 2.87 -10.29
C PHE A 42 6.33 3.07 -9.32
N ARG A 43 7.07 4.18 -9.47
CA ARG A 43 8.20 4.53 -8.58
C ARG A 43 7.73 4.70 -7.12
N LEU A 44 6.58 5.32 -6.91
CA LEU A 44 6.00 5.46 -5.57
C LEU A 44 5.54 4.12 -4.99
N GLY A 45 4.90 3.28 -5.81
CA GLY A 45 4.49 1.94 -5.39
C GLY A 45 5.66 1.07 -4.93
N LEU A 46 6.77 1.09 -5.67
CA LEU A 46 8.00 0.40 -5.27
C LEU A 46 8.58 0.91 -3.95
N ALA A 47 8.61 2.23 -3.74
CA ALA A 47 9.04 2.81 -2.47
C ALA A 47 8.11 2.38 -1.32
N ASN A 48 6.80 2.33 -1.56
CA ASN A 48 5.82 1.88 -0.58
C ASN A 48 5.98 0.39 -0.22
N ILE A 49 6.26 -0.49 -1.18
CA ILE A 49 6.58 -1.91 -0.91
C ILE A 49 7.77 -2.03 0.03
N PHE A 50 8.84 -1.27 -0.24
CA PHE A 50 10.05 -1.31 0.57
C PHE A 50 9.79 -0.87 2.03
N VAL A 51 9.04 0.22 2.21
CA VAL A 51 8.66 0.70 3.55
C VAL A 51 7.74 -0.30 4.25
N MET A 52 6.78 -0.91 3.54
CA MET A 52 5.87 -1.92 4.09
C MET A 52 6.62 -3.17 4.58
N LEU A 53 7.64 -3.62 3.85
CA LEU A 53 8.50 -4.74 4.24
C LEU A 53 9.23 -4.46 5.55
N ILE A 54 9.90 -3.32 5.66
CA ILE A 54 10.64 -2.95 6.88
C ILE A 54 9.66 -2.76 8.04
N THR A 55 8.53 -2.11 7.79
CA THR A 55 7.47 -1.92 8.80
C THR A 55 6.93 -3.26 9.30
N SER A 56 6.76 -4.25 8.42
CA SER A 56 6.32 -5.60 8.77
C SER A 56 7.28 -6.31 9.73
N ILE A 57 8.59 -6.19 9.47
CA ILE A 57 9.64 -6.74 10.34
C ILE A 57 9.57 -6.07 11.72
N CYS A 58 9.57 -4.74 11.75
CA CYS A 58 9.53 -3.98 13.00
C CYS A 58 8.24 -4.22 13.78
N ALA A 59 7.09 -4.32 13.10
CA ALA A 59 5.80 -4.61 13.73
C ALA A 59 5.78 -6.01 14.36
N TYR A 60 6.38 -7.01 13.73
CA TYR A 60 6.51 -8.35 14.31
C TYR A 60 7.35 -8.35 15.59
N VAL A 61 8.49 -7.65 15.58
CA VAL A 61 9.36 -7.51 16.76
C VAL A 61 8.62 -6.79 17.89
N LEU A 62 7.96 -5.67 17.60
CA LEU A 62 7.17 -4.94 18.60
C LEU A 62 6.02 -5.77 19.18
N ASN A 63 5.33 -6.54 18.33
CA ASN A 63 4.23 -7.39 18.77
C ASN A 63 4.69 -8.49 19.74
N THR A 64 5.88 -9.04 19.51
CA THR A 64 6.44 -10.12 20.32
C THR A 64 6.97 -9.63 21.66
N TRP A 65 7.62 -8.46 21.69
CA TRP A 65 8.36 -7.99 22.86
C TRP A 65 7.65 -6.90 23.68
N VAL A 66 6.90 -6.01 23.04
CA VAL A 66 6.38 -4.77 23.67
C VAL A 66 4.88 -4.85 23.96
N LEU A 67 4.11 -5.43 23.03
CA LEU A 67 2.66 -5.53 23.16
C LEU A 67 2.11 -6.36 24.32
N PRO A 68 2.81 -7.37 24.88
CA PRO A 68 2.34 -8.09 26.05
C PRO A 68 2.16 -7.18 27.28
N TYR A 69 2.92 -6.09 27.36
CA TYR A 69 2.99 -5.23 28.53
C TYR A 69 2.14 -3.95 28.41
N ALA A 70 1.76 -3.55 27.19
CA ALA A 70 1.04 -2.29 26.95
C ALA A 70 0.20 -2.29 25.66
N PRO A 71 -0.99 -2.90 25.65
CA PRO A 71 -1.83 -2.99 24.45
C PRO A 71 -2.32 -1.61 23.95
N TYR A 72 -2.50 -0.64 24.85
CA TYR A 72 -2.99 0.71 24.52
C TYR A 72 -1.98 1.55 23.70
N LEU A 73 -0.68 1.26 23.80
CA LEU A 73 0.37 2.02 23.08
C LEU A 73 0.64 1.51 21.67
N ARG A 74 0.03 0.39 21.25
CA ARG A 74 0.27 -0.28 19.97
C ARG A 74 0.24 0.67 18.76
N LEU A 75 -0.81 1.48 18.66
CA LEU A 75 -1.02 2.35 17.50
C LEU A 75 0.04 3.47 17.44
N ILE A 76 0.38 4.05 18.59
CA ILE A 76 1.41 5.09 18.71
C ILE A 76 2.79 4.50 18.37
N SER A 77 3.11 3.31 18.89
CA SER A 77 4.38 2.64 18.59
C SER A 77 4.55 2.34 17.10
N PHE A 78 3.48 1.90 16.41
CA PHE A 78 3.53 1.67 14.97
C PHE A 78 3.75 2.96 14.17
N ILE A 79 3.09 4.07 14.54
CA ILE A 79 3.31 5.36 13.88
C ILE A 79 4.77 5.82 14.01
N ILE A 80 5.37 5.68 15.21
CA ILE A 80 6.78 6.06 15.44
C ILE A 80 7.74 5.19 14.61
N VAL A 81 7.48 3.88 14.51
CA VAL A 81 8.28 2.97 13.68
C VAL A 81 8.16 3.33 12.20
N ILE A 82 6.96 3.63 11.71
CA ILE A 82 6.76 4.02 10.31
C ILE A 82 7.48 5.34 10.04
N ALA A 83 7.32 6.34 10.92
CA ALA A 83 7.95 7.65 10.77
C ALA A 83 9.50 7.54 10.72
N SER A 84 10.10 6.80 11.66
CA SER A 84 11.55 6.58 11.69
C SER A 84 12.06 5.79 10.48
N THR A 85 11.32 4.77 10.04
CA THR A 85 11.67 3.97 8.86
C THR A 85 11.63 4.81 7.60
N VAL A 86 10.56 5.59 7.38
CA VAL A 86 10.44 6.45 6.20
C VAL A 86 11.50 7.53 6.21
N GLN A 87 11.81 8.12 7.37
CA GLN A 87 12.88 9.10 7.50
C GLN A 87 14.25 8.52 7.08
N PHE A 88 14.52 7.28 7.46
CA PHE A 88 15.72 6.57 7.03
C PHE A 88 15.72 6.33 5.51
N VAL A 89 14.58 5.92 4.94
CA VAL A 89 14.41 5.73 3.50
C VAL A 89 14.58 7.04 2.73
N GLU A 90 14.09 8.17 3.25
CA GLU A 90 14.27 9.49 2.65
C GLU A 90 15.74 9.85 2.51
N MET A 91 16.51 9.67 3.59
CA MET A 91 17.95 9.92 3.58
C MET A 91 18.69 8.97 2.62
N ALA A 92 18.28 7.70 2.56
CA ALA A 92 18.85 6.72 1.64
C ALA A 92 18.58 7.07 0.17
N ILE A 93 17.34 7.41 -0.19
CA ILE A 93 16.96 7.77 -1.57
C ILE A 93 17.69 9.04 -2.03
N LYS A 94 17.83 10.03 -1.14
CA LYS A 94 18.56 11.27 -1.43
C LYS A 94 20.03 11.00 -1.77
N LYS A 95 20.64 9.97 -1.17
CA LYS A 95 22.03 9.59 -1.39
C LYS A 95 22.24 8.68 -2.60
N VAL A 96 21.32 7.74 -2.85
CA VAL A 96 21.46 6.75 -3.93
C VAL A 96 21.03 7.30 -5.29
N SER A 97 19.93 8.05 -5.34
CA SER A 97 19.34 8.50 -6.60
C SER A 97 18.71 9.90 -6.47
N PRO A 98 19.46 10.97 -6.74
CA PRO A 98 18.95 12.34 -6.66
C PRO A 98 17.82 12.62 -7.67
N GLU A 99 17.77 11.91 -8.79
CA GLU A 99 16.66 12.02 -9.76
C GLU A 99 15.33 11.49 -9.20
N LEU A 100 15.37 10.37 -8.47
CA LEU A 100 14.18 9.84 -7.81
C LEU A 100 13.73 10.78 -6.69
N PHE A 101 14.68 11.34 -5.92
CA PHE A 101 14.37 12.33 -4.90
C PHE A 101 13.73 13.60 -5.47
N LYS A 102 14.18 14.11 -6.62
CA LYS A 102 13.55 15.26 -7.28
C LYS A 102 12.12 14.98 -7.74
N ALA A 103 11.84 13.76 -8.18
CA ALA A 103 10.50 13.39 -8.65
C ALA A 103 9.53 13.04 -7.50
N LEU A 104 10.05 12.46 -6.41
CA LEU A 104 9.25 11.86 -5.34
C LEU A 104 9.29 12.63 -4.02
N GLY A 105 10.22 13.57 -3.83
CA GLY A 105 10.52 14.20 -2.54
C GLY A 105 9.33 14.84 -1.84
N ILE A 106 8.39 15.41 -2.59
CA ILE A 106 7.14 15.99 -2.04
C ILE A 106 6.19 14.89 -1.52
N PHE A 107 6.26 13.68 -2.09
CA PHE A 107 5.39 12.55 -1.75
C PHE A 107 5.96 11.64 -0.66
N LEU A 108 7.24 11.77 -0.29
CA LEU A 108 7.85 10.98 0.78
C LEU A 108 7.16 11.18 2.14
N PRO A 109 6.83 12.42 2.57
CA PRO A 109 6.00 12.64 3.76
C PRO A 109 4.58 12.07 3.66
N LEU A 110 4.07 11.82 2.45
CA LEU A 110 2.79 11.17 2.25
C LEU A 110 2.85 9.65 2.52
N ILE A 111 4.06 9.07 2.53
CA ILE A 111 4.27 7.66 2.87
C ILE A 111 4.15 7.46 4.39
N THR A 112 4.65 8.39 5.22
CA THR A 112 4.57 8.28 6.70
C THR A 112 3.13 8.24 7.19
N THR A 113 2.25 9.00 6.54
CA THR A 113 0.83 9.12 6.87
C THR A 113 -0.05 8.20 6.04
N ASN A 114 0.54 7.24 5.31
CA ASN A 114 -0.22 6.32 4.48
C ASN A 114 -0.98 5.29 5.33
N CYS A 115 -2.31 5.40 5.30
CA CYS A 115 -3.21 4.48 6.00
C CYS A 115 -2.99 3.02 5.62
N ALA A 116 -2.55 2.72 4.39
CA ALA A 116 -2.26 1.36 3.95
C ALA A 116 -1.10 0.73 4.74
N ILE A 117 -0.06 1.51 5.08
CA ILE A 117 1.11 1.01 5.83
C ILE A 117 0.72 0.77 7.29
N LEU A 118 -0.04 1.70 7.88
CA LEU A 118 -0.57 1.52 9.24
C LEU A 118 -1.51 0.32 9.32
N GLY A 119 -2.40 0.17 8.34
CA GLY A 119 -3.31 -0.97 8.23
C GLY A 119 -2.58 -2.30 8.10
N LEU A 120 -1.46 -2.34 7.35
CA LEU A 120 -0.60 -3.51 7.26
C LEU A 120 -0.13 -3.95 8.65
N ALA A 121 0.47 -3.03 9.40
CA ALA A 121 1.03 -3.33 10.71
C ALA A 121 -0.05 -3.85 11.67
N LEU A 122 -1.23 -3.23 11.66
CA LEU A 122 -2.38 -3.64 12.49
C LEU A 122 -2.93 -5.01 12.08
N PHE A 123 -3.19 -5.24 10.79
CA PHE A 123 -3.75 -6.50 10.31
C PHE A 123 -2.79 -7.67 10.46
N GLN A 124 -1.50 -7.46 10.20
CA GLN A 124 -0.49 -8.50 10.39
C GLN A 124 -0.42 -8.96 11.85
N THR A 125 -0.48 -8.01 12.78
CA THR A 125 -0.39 -8.31 14.20
C THR A 125 -1.71 -8.85 14.77
N ASN A 126 -2.86 -8.43 14.26
CA ASN A 126 -4.17 -9.00 14.64
C ASN A 126 -4.39 -10.41 14.09
N LYS A 127 -3.87 -10.74 12.91
CA LYS A 127 -3.93 -12.10 12.34
C LYS A 127 -2.90 -13.05 12.96
N GLY A 128 -2.00 -12.56 13.81
CA GLY A 128 -0.98 -13.38 14.47
C GLY A 128 0.05 -13.98 13.51
N TYR A 129 0.32 -13.32 12.38
CA TYR A 129 1.27 -13.85 11.40
C TYR A 129 2.70 -13.90 11.96
N GLY A 130 3.37 -15.05 11.76
CA GLY A 130 4.79 -15.22 12.05
C GLY A 130 5.69 -14.38 11.12
N PHE A 131 7.00 -14.38 11.37
CA PHE A 131 7.97 -13.58 10.60
C PHE A 131 7.88 -13.81 9.08
N GLY A 132 7.91 -15.07 8.63
CA GLY A 132 7.85 -15.41 7.20
C GLY A 132 6.51 -15.07 6.54
N GLN A 133 5.39 -15.31 7.25
CA GLN A 133 4.06 -14.98 6.74
C GLN A 133 3.83 -13.46 6.67
N GLY A 134 4.35 -12.71 7.65
CA GLY A 134 4.29 -11.25 7.67
C GLY A 134 5.00 -10.60 6.49
N LEU A 135 6.21 -11.09 6.14
CA LEU A 135 6.95 -10.61 4.98
C LEU A 135 6.21 -10.82 3.66
N VAL A 136 5.64 -12.01 3.46
CA VAL A 136 4.88 -12.30 2.25
C VAL A 136 3.57 -11.51 2.21
N TYR A 137 2.91 -11.31 3.34
CA TYR A 137 1.74 -10.44 3.45
C TYR A 137 2.07 -8.99 3.10
N ALA A 138 3.22 -8.48 3.57
CA ALA A 138 3.71 -7.14 3.25
C ALA A 138 4.04 -6.98 1.76
N LEU A 139 4.68 -7.98 1.15
CA LEU A 139 4.91 -7.99 -0.30
C LEU A 139 3.61 -7.99 -1.08
N GLY A 140 2.65 -8.86 -0.72
CA GLY A 140 1.35 -8.97 -1.39
C GLY A 140 0.54 -7.67 -1.27
N ALA A 141 0.45 -7.10 -0.07
CA ALA A 141 -0.26 -5.86 0.17
C ALA A 141 0.40 -4.66 -0.54
N GLY A 142 1.73 -4.55 -0.49
CA GLY A 142 2.47 -3.50 -1.19
C GLY A 142 2.35 -3.61 -2.71
N ALA A 143 2.39 -4.83 -3.25
CA ALA A 143 2.14 -5.09 -4.66
C ALA A 143 0.70 -4.74 -5.06
N GLY A 144 -0.29 -5.05 -4.21
CA GLY A 144 -1.69 -4.68 -4.41
C GLY A 144 -1.90 -3.15 -4.48
N VAL A 145 -1.25 -2.38 -3.59
CA VAL A 145 -1.27 -0.91 -3.63
C VAL A 145 -0.58 -0.39 -4.90
N THR A 146 0.56 -0.97 -5.27
CA THR A 146 1.28 -0.58 -6.50
C THR A 146 0.45 -0.83 -7.75
N LEU A 147 -0.21 -1.98 -7.81
CA LEU A 147 -1.10 -2.35 -8.89
C LEU A 147 -2.28 -1.38 -8.99
N ALA A 148 -2.90 -1.04 -7.85
CA ALA A 148 -3.96 -0.04 -7.79
C ALA A 148 -3.51 1.31 -8.36
N LEU A 149 -2.33 1.79 -7.94
CA LEU A 149 -1.75 3.06 -8.40
C LEU A 149 -1.50 3.08 -9.91
N VAL A 150 -0.91 2.00 -10.44
CA VAL A 150 -0.59 1.87 -11.86
C VAL A 150 -1.86 1.80 -12.70
N LEU A 151 -2.88 1.04 -12.27
CA LEU A 151 -4.16 0.96 -12.96
C LEU A 151 -4.84 2.33 -13.06
N LEU A 152 -4.93 3.06 -11.93
CA LEU A 152 -5.53 4.40 -11.95
C LEU A 152 -4.72 5.36 -12.82
N ALA A 153 -3.39 5.32 -12.74
CA ALA A 153 -2.52 6.16 -13.55
C ALA A 153 -2.69 5.88 -15.05
N GLY A 154 -2.82 4.61 -15.44
CA GLY A 154 -3.08 4.23 -16.82
C GLY A 154 -4.40 4.79 -17.34
N VAL A 155 -5.50 4.57 -16.61
CA VAL A 155 -6.82 5.09 -17.03
C VAL A 155 -6.83 6.63 -17.07
N ARG A 156 -6.17 7.31 -16.12
CA ARG A 156 -6.08 8.77 -16.11
C ARG A 156 -5.23 9.33 -17.26
N GLU A 157 -4.17 8.63 -17.66
CA GLU A 157 -3.31 9.05 -18.78
C GLU A 157 -4.09 8.97 -20.10
N GLU A 158 -4.88 7.91 -20.30
CA GLU A 158 -5.80 7.78 -21.44
C GLU A 158 -6.90 8.84 -21.42
N THR A 159 -7.51 9.09 -20.26
CA THR A 159 -8.65 10.02 -20.16
C THR A 159 -8.22 11.47 -20.41
N ARG A 160 -6.95 11.82 -20.15
CA ARG A 160 -6.39 13.15 -20.46
C ARG A 160 -6.36 13.46 -21.95
N ILE A 161 -6.30 12.45 -22.81
CA ILE A 161 -6.28 12.60 -24.27
C ILE A 161 -7.69 12.90 -24.81
N LEU A 162 -8.73 12.57 -24.03
CA LEU A 162 -10.12 12.81 -24.37
C LEU A 162 -10.56 14.23 -23.94
N ASN A 163 -11.46 14.84 -24.72
CA ASN A 163 -12.10 16.10 -24.36
C ASN A 163 -13.21 15.86 -23.33
N ILE A 164 -12.87 15.98 -22.05
CA ILE A 164 -13.80 15.82 -20.92
C ILE A 164 -14.39 17.21 -20.60
N PRO A 165 -15.68 17.33 -20.19
CA PRO A 165 -16.20 18.59 -19.68
C PRO A 165 -15.44 19.05 -18.43
N LYS A 166 -14.99 20.31 -18.42
CA LYS A 166 -14.22 20.96 -17.34
C LYS A 166 -14.83 20.83 -15.94
N VAL A 167 -16.13 20.59 -15.85
CA VAL A 167 -16.88 20.42 -14.59
C VAL A 167 -16.50 19.14 -13.84
N ILE A 168 -16.08 18.09 -14.56
CA ILE A 168 -15.79 16.76 -13.99
C ILE A 168 -14.26 16.52 -13.89
N GLU A 169 -13.44 17.41 -14.45
CA GLU A 169 -11.99 17.27 -14.48
C GLU A 169 -11.34 17.18 -13.09
N GLY A 170 -10.19 16.49 -13.04
CA GLY A 170 -9.38 16.41 -11.83
C GLY A 170 -9.90 15.37 -10.83
N ALA A 171 -10.08 15.77 -9.58
CA ALA A 171 -10.33 14.84 -8.47
C ALA A 171 -11.65 14.08 -8.59
N ALA A 172 -12.72 14.73 -9.08
CA ALA A 172 -14.04 14.13 -9.22
C ALA A 172 -14.02 12.94 -10.20
N LEU A 173 -13.45 13.13 -11.40
CA LEU A 173 -13.24 12.06 -12.36
C LEU A 173 -12.44 10.89 -11.78
N ASN A 174 -11.38 11.17 -11.02
CA ASN A 174 -10.54 10.10 -10.45
C ASN A 174 -11.30 9.25 -9.44
N LEU A 175 -12.18 9.86 -8.64
CA LEU A 175 -13.01 9.14 -7.70
C LEU A 175 -14.04 8.27 -8.41
N ILE A 176 -14.63 8.76 -9.51
CA ILE A 176 -15.55 7.97 -10.36
C ILE A 176 -14.80 6.77 -10.96
N ILE A 177 -13.63 7.00 -11.56
CA ILE A 177 -12.80 5.93 -12.12
C ILE A 177 -12.40 4.93 -11.02
N ALA A 178 -11.96 5.42 -9.86
CA ALA A 178 -11.58 4.57 -8.74
C ALA A 178 -12.74 3.70 -8.25
N GLY A 179 -13.96 4.24 -8.20
CA GLY A 179 -15.18 3.49 -7.88
C GLY A 179 -15.47 2.39 -8.89
N ILE A 180 -15.33 2.67 -10.19
CA ILE A 180 -15.51 1.67 -11.26
C ILE A 180 -14.46 0.56 -11.16
N ILE A 181 -13.19 0.90 -10.93
CA ILE A 181 -12.13 -0.09 -10.75
C ILE A 181 -12.38 -0.92 -9.47
N SER A 182 -12.82 -0.28 -8.38
CA SER A 182 -13.16 -0.98 -7.13
C SER A 182 -14.30 -1.99 -7.33
N MET A 183 -15.36 -1.63 -8.05
CA MET A 183 -16.43 -2.57 -8.41
C MET A 183 -15.92 -3.75 -9.25
N GLY A 184 -15.01 -3.49 -10.20
CA GLY A 184 -14.36 -4.56 -10.96
C GLY A 184 -13.52 -5.51 -10.08
N PHE A 185 -12.82 -4.95 -9.09
CA PHE A 185 -12.01 -5.74 -8.16
C PHE A 185 -12.82 -6.54 -7.14
N MET A 186 -13.99 -6.04 -6.72
CA MET A 186 -14.91 -6.80 -5.86
C MET A 186 -15.37 -8.11 -6.52
N GLY A 187 -15.37 -8.19 -7.86
CA GLY A 187 -15.63 -9.45 -8.58
C GLY A 187 -14.63 -10.57 -8.28
N PHE A 188 -13.39 -10.23 -7.88
CA PHE A 188 -12.36 -11.20 -7.48
C PHE A 188 -12.51 -11.67 -6.03
N ALA A 189 -13.38 -11.05 -5.22
CA ALA A 189 -13.58 -11.44 -3.83
C ALA A 189 -14.11 -12.87 -3.67
N GLY A 190 -14.80 -13.40 -4.69
CA GLY A 190 -15.36 -14.76 -4.71
C GLY A 190 -14.40 -15.85 -5.19
N LEU A 191 -13.18 -15.51 -5.63
CA LEU A 191 -12.29 -16.45 -6.35
C LEU A 191 -11.79 -17.63 -5.49
N PHE A 192 -12.02 -17.60 -4.18
CA PHE A 192 -11.58 -18.61 -3.23
C PHE A 192 -12.68 -19.06 -2.24
N SER A 193 -13.95 -18.72 -2.51
CA SER A 193 -15.10 -19.18 -1.71
C SER A 193 -15.64 -20.55 -2.14
N GLY A 194 -15.00 -21.21 -3.11
CA GLY A 194 -15.44 -22.48 -3.71
C GLY A 194 -14.51 -23.66 -3.42
N GLY A 195 -14.15 -23.86 -2.16
CA GLY A 195 -13.42 -25.05 -1.68
C GLY A 195 -14.11 -25.66 -0.48
#